data_AF-A0A0L6W8X0-F1
#
_entry.id   AF-A0A0L6W8X0-F1
#
_cell.length_a   1.000
_cell.length_b   1.000
_cell.length_c   1.000
_cell.angle_alpha   90.00
_cell.angle_beta   90.00
_cell.angle_gamma   90.00
#
_symmetry.space_group_name_H-M   'P 1'
#
loop_
_entity.id
_entity.type
_entity.pdbx_description
1 polymer ?
#
loop_
_entity_poly.entity_id
_entity_poly.type
_entity_poly.pdbx_seq_one_letter_code
_entity_poly.pdbx_strand_id
1 'polypeptide(L)'
;MCWLSIKKFDITDLHVFMDDFYSWEKSNNLITYQGVSRPKNQARLLVLWDAIGCPWEEKKQEFGEKLKIIGFWVDINQGTITLSEDSAADIVSKIESFIETPSRRPPLRNWQCLAGHLNWLLNVLPWGRPALTEMYWKMSGKDTMHAGIYLNKEVIADMNWLIDIILKSMGVRFLDTTRWHNSAADMVIWTDASLKLGMAFVYAGNGFAYQMAPEETSTKIDIFFLELIAILSAIFHVALFLHPPRRLLIFTDSLDSVAVFNSLGASESLHNSVVRAVAGIILQTGIDLKVCHIAGPIYYLDYFLMNIDENFPQTVSANLSPLEVFCRRDGVEKSTASGYATGARDYVKFCIKHNIPLDPTPQTLARYIAYTSRFIASGPKYLTGLRHFIRNFYPNFDNNRAHPIVQATIRGSKKVRADLIRRKQPLRPHHLTEFVNTARRTAEYDDLLFATMMSCCFYACHRLGELVKKTAKEPPDWRKIIKRSSLKFTPGYAGYHLPYHKADPFFHGTDILFTHQECADPVLLLQEYVKSRDKFHGLRRALFIKRDGSLPTRSWFKSKLFAFVDHSFGGHSARAGGATYYASLGISEDIIKALGRWSSAAWTTYVHENPCVRMALQLAALKKRC
;
A
#
# COMPACT_ATOMS: atom_id res chain seq x y z
N MET A 1 -38.56 1.90 -24.25
CA MET A 1 -39.74 1.54 -23.43
C MET A 1 -39.55 1.89 -21.96
N CYS A 2 -38.79 1.12 -21.18
CA CYS A 2 -38.60 1.38 -19.73
C CYS A 2 -38.16 2.83 -19.41
N TRP A 3 -37.18 3.39 -20.15
CA TRP A 3 -36.77 4.79 -19.98
C TRP A 3 -37.91 5.79 -20.20
N LEU A 4 -38.76 5.56 -21.21
CA LEU A 4 -39.89 6.42 -21.53
C LEU A 4 -40.93 6.38 -20.40
N SER A 5 -41.25 5.18 -19.91
CA SER A 5 -42.13 4.96 -18.77
C SER A 5 -41.67 5.71 -17.52
N ILE A 6 -40.37 5.64 -17.20
CA ILE A 6 -39.80 6.31 -16.03
C ILE A 6 -39.78 7.84 -16.22
N LYS A 7 -39.32 8.33 -17.38
CA LYS A 7 -39.05 9.77 -17.57
C LYS A 7 -40.23 10.60 -18.03
N LYS A 8 -41.20 9.99 -18.71
CA LYS A 8 -42.36 10.70 -19.28
C LYS A 8 -43.68 10.36 -18.59
N PHE A 9 -43.80 9.16 -18.02
CA PHE A 9 -45.02 8.69 -17.36
C PHE A 9 -44.89 8.60 -15.83
N ASP A 10 -43.74 9.04 -15.28
CA ASP A 10 -43.48 9.14 -13.84
C ASP A 10 -43.76 7.83 -13.09
N ILE A 11 -43.31 6.72 -13.70
CA ILE A 11 -43.38 5.38 -13.10
C ILE A 11 -42.04 5.14 -12.42
N THR A 12 -41.98 5.45 -11.13
CA THR A 12 -40.77 5.30 -10.30
C THR A 12 -40.43 3.83 -10.10
N ASP A 13 -39.14 3.52 -10.04
CA ASP A 13 -38.62 2.16 -9.77
C ASP A 13 -39.24 1.07 -10.66
N LEU A 14 -39.44 1.39 -11.94
CA LEU A 14 -39.77 0.41 -12.95
C LEU A 14 -38.50 -0.32 -13.39
N HIS A 15 -38.55 -1.64 -13.27
CA HIS A 15 -37.51 -2.54 -13.72
C HIS A 15 -37.99 -3.37 -14.91
N VAL A 16 -37.03 -3.79 -15.74
CA VAL A 16 -37.29 -4.63 -16.90
C VAL A 16 -36.22 -5.70 -16.99
N PHE A 17 -36.65 -6.93 -17.25
CA PHE A 17 -35.76 -8.03 -17.62
C PHE A 17 -36.37 -8.76 -18.81
N MET A 18 -35.69 -8.73 -19.96
CA MET A 18 -36.23 -9.21 -21.23
C MET A 18 -37.62 -8.58 -21.50
N ASP A 19 -38.68 -9.39 -21.49
CA ASP A 19 -40.06 -8.98 -21.76
C ASP A 19 -40.86 -8.71 -20.47
N ASP A 20 -40.30 -9.01 -19.29
CA ASP A 20 -40.96 -8.86 -18.00
C ASP A 20 -40.71 -7.46 -17.41
N PHE A 21 -41.80 -6.74 -17.13
CA PHE A 21 -41.78 -5.44 -16.45
C PHE A 21 -42.33 -5.59 -15.04
N TYR A 22 -41.64 -5.05 -14.05
CA TYR A 22 -42.03 -5.14 -12.65
C TYR A 22 -41.65 -3.88 -11.88
N SER A 23 -42.46 -3.54 -10.88
CA SER A 23 -42.30 -2.35 -10.04
C SER A 23 -42.96 -2.61 -8.69
N TRP A 24 -42.89 -1.63 -7.79
CA TRP A 24 -43.53 -1.67 -6.49
C TRP A 24 -44.44 -0.46 -6.28
N GLU A 25 -45.41 -0.62 -5.37
CA GLU A 25 -46.38 0.42 -5.03
C GLU A 25 -46.93 0.15 -3.62
N LYS A 26 -47.40 1.20 -2.93
CA LYS A 26 -48.05 1.03 -1.62
C LYS A 26 -49.42 0.38 -1.77
N SER A 27 -49.78 -0.52 -0.86
CA SER A 27 -51.03 -1.29 -0.91
C SER A 27 -52.30 -0.44 -0.95
N ASN A 28 -52.25 0.79 -0.44
CA ASN A 28 -53.36 1.74 -0.46
C ASN A 28 -53.48 2.58 -1.75
N ASN A 29 -52.54 2.44 -2.69
CA ASN A 29 -52.47 3.24 -3.90
C ASN A 29 -52.93 2.43 -5.12
N LEU A 30 -54.22 2.10 -5.11
CA LEU A 30 -54.91 1.38 -6.17
C LEU A 30 -55.75 2.34 -7.02
N ILE A 31 -55.72 2.14 -8.34
CA ILE A 31 -56.57 2.87 -9.30
C ILE A 31 -57.32 1.87 -10.17
N THR A 32 -58.54 2.23 -10.57
CA THR A 32 -59.34 1.42 -11.48
C THR A 32 -58.90 1.66 -12.92
N TYR A 33 -58.49 0.58 -13.60
CA TYR A 33 -58.13 0.58 -15.02
C TYR A 33 -58.90 -0.53 -15.74
N GLN A 34 -59.65 -0.18 -16.79
CA GLN A 34 -60.53 -1.10 -17.54
C GLN A 34 -61.44 -1.95 -16.61
N GLY A 35 -61.99 -1.33 -15.56
CA GLY A 35 -62.90 -1.99 -14.61
C GLY A 35 -62.22 -2.84 -13.53
N VAL A 36 -60.90 -3.00 -13.55
CA VAL A 36 -60.12 -3.76 -12.55
C VAL A 36 -59.31 -2.81 -11.67
N SER A 37 -59.35 -3.01 -10.34
CA SER A 37 -58.53 -2.25 -9.39
C SER A 37 -57.10 -2.79 -9.39
N ARG A 38 -56.12 -1.93 -9.66
CA ARG A 38 -54.69 -2.30 -9.77
C ARG A 38 -53.78 -1.26 -9.12
N PRO A 39 -52.55 -1.62 -8.74
CA PRO A 39 -51.51 -0.65 -8.38
C PRO A 39 -51.37 0.48 -9.40
N LYS A 40 -51.26 1.72 -8.91
CA LYS A 40 -51.17 2.93 -9.74
C LYS A 40 -50.10 2.84 -10.83
N ASN A 41 -48.90 2.39 -10.48
CA ASN A 41 -47.79 2.26 -11.43
C ASN A 41 -48.06 1.20 -12.51
N GLN A 42 -48.71 0.09 -12.18
CA GLN A 42 -49.09 -0.94 -13.14
C GLN A 42 -50.13 -0.40 -14.14
N ALA A 43 -51.17 0.25 -13.64
CA ALA A 43 -52.21 0.83 -14.50
C ALA A 43 -51.68 1.96 -15.40
N ARG A 44 -50.76 2.80 -14.91
CA ARG A 44 -50.07 3.81 -15.75
C ARG A 44 -49.28 3.16 -16.89
N LEU A 45 -48.66 2.01 -16.62
CA LEU A 45 -47.89 1.29 -17.63
C LEU A 45 -48.82 0.66 -18.68
N LEU A 46 -49.98 0.12 -18.29
CA LEU A 46 -51.07 -0.33 -19.18
C LEU A 46 -51.61 0.78 -20.09
N VAL A 47 -51.83 1.97 -19.55
CA VAL A 47 -52.19 3.14 -20.37
C VAL A 47 -51.13 3.43 -21.42
N LEU A 48 -49.84 3.31 -21.06
CA LEU A 48 -48.74 3.51 -22.01
C LEU A 48 -48.71 2.43 -23.08
N TRP A 49 -48.86 1.15 -22.71
CA TRP A 49 -48.88 0.05 -23.68
C TRP A 49 -50.03 0.20 -24.67
N ASP A 50 -51.23 0.58 -24.21
CA ASP A 50 -52.37 0.86 -25.09
C ASP A 50 -52.13 2.07 -25.99
N ALA A 51 -51.54 3.16 -25.45
CA ALA A 51 -51.26 4.37 -26.22
C ALA A 51 -50.27 4.18 -27.38
N ILE A 52 -49.35 3.20 -27.27
CA ILE A 52 -48.37 2.88 -28.31
C ILE A 52 -48.72 1.63 -29.13
N GLY A 53 -49.87 1.00 -28.85
CA GLY A 53 -50.29 -0.24 -29.50
C GLY A 53 -49.42 -1.46 -29.17
N CYS A 54 -48.81 -1.50 -27.99
CA CYS A 54 -48.05 -2.66 -27.53
C CYS A 54 -49.00 -3.71 -26.92
N PRO A 55 -49.05 -4.93 -27.47
CA PRO A 55 -49.98 -5.95 -26.99
C PRO A 55 -49.59 -6.43 -25.59
N TRP A 56 -50.59 -6.59 -24.73
CA TRP A 56 -50.45 -7.17 -23.40
C TRP A 56 -51.63 -8.10 -23.10
N GLU A 57 -51.42 -9.03 -22.17
CA GLU A 57 -52.42 -10.03 -21.78
C GLU A 57 -52.80 -9.88 -20.31
N GLU A 58 -54.10 -9.90 -20.03
CA GLU A 58 -54.67 -9.75 -18.68
C GLU A 58 -54.11 -10.76 -17.68
N LYS A 59 -54.02 -12.03 -18.08
CA LYS A 59 -53.50 -13.13 -17.23
C LYS A 59 -52.03 -12.94 -16.80
N LYS A 60 -51.27 -12.07 -17.46
CA LYS A 60 -49.87 -11.75 -17.12
C LYS A 60 -49.73 -10.53 -16.21
N GLN A 61 -50.84 -9.83 -15.92
CA GLN A 61 -50.85 -8.61 -15.11
C GLN A 61 -50.99 -8.90 -13.63
N GLU A 62 -50.08 -9.71 -13.08
CA GLU A 62 -50.10 -10.12 -11.69
C GLU A 62 -49.66 -8.99 -10.75
N PHE A 63 -50.31 -8.86 -9.59
CA PHE A 63 -49.87 -7.99 -8.49
C PHE A 63 -50.23 -8.61 -7.13
N GLY A 64 -49.42 -8.32 -6.12
CA GLY A 64 -49.61 -8.86 -4.77
C GLY A 64 -48.38 -8.64 -3.89
N GLU A 65 -48.45 -9.12 -2.64
CA GLU A 65 -47.32 -9.05 -1.70
C GLU A 65 -46.16 -9.97 -2.10
N LYS A 66 -46.48 -11.09 -2.75
CA LYS A 66 -45.54 -12.09 -3.28
C LYS A 66 -45.81 -12.31 -4.76
N LEU A 67 -44.79 -12.16 -5.60
CA LEU A 67 -44.91 -12.33 -7.06
C LEU A 67 -43.77 -13.18 -7.62
N LYS A 68 -44.05 -13.92 -8.68
CA LYS A 68 -43.02 -14.67 -9.40
C LYS A 68 -42.39 -13.77 -10.48
N ILE A 69 -41.15 -13.33 -10.27
CA ILE A 69 -40.41 -12.47 -11.21
C ILE A 69 -39.22 -13.27 -11.73
N ILE A 70 -39.06 -13.36 -13.07
CA ILE A 70 -37.99 -14.10 -13.77
C ILE A 70 -37.78 -15.54 -13.28
N GLY A 71 -38.86 -16.17 -12.79
CA GLY A 71 -38.87 -17.53 -12.26
C GLY A 71 -38.63 -17.65 -10.75
N PHE A 72 -38.37 -16.55 -10.02
CA PHE A 72 -38.19 -16.55 -8.56
C PHE A 72 -39.35 -15.88 -7.84
N TRP A 73 -39.67 -16.37 -6.64
CA TRP A 73 -40.67 -15.74 -5.78
C TRP A 73 -40.08 -14.55 -5.05
N VAL A 74 -40.65 -13.36 -5.23
CA VAL A 74 -40.21 -12.13 -4.60
C VAL A 74 -41.26 -11.69 -3.60
N ASP A 75 -40.90 -11.62 -2.33
CA ASP A 75 -41.70 -11.05 -1.24
C ASP A 75 -41.13 -9.67 -0.90
N ILE A 76 -41.86 -8.62 -1.27
CA ILE A 76 -41.40 -7.26 -1.08
C ILE A 76 -41.47 -6.81 0.39
N ASN A 77 -42.40 -7.33 1.16
CA ASN A 77 -42.61 -6.97 2.56
C ASN A 77 -41.53 -7.60 3.45
N GLN A 78 -41.14 -8.84 3.15
CA GLN A 78 -40.02 -9.51 3.81
C GLN A 78 -38.66 -9.15 3.20
N GLY A 79 -38.65 -8.53 2.01
CA GLY A 79 -37.45 -8.22 1.25
C GLY A 79 -36.71 -9.49 0.82
N THR A 80 -37.42 -10.53 0.40
CA THR A 80 -36.82 -11.83 0.05
C THR A 80 -37.07 -12.18 -1.40
N ILE A 81 -36.10 -12.84 -2.02
CA ILE A 81 -36.29 -13.59 -3.27
C ILE A 81 -36.09 -15.05 -2.88
N THR A 82 -36.88 -16.00 -3.37
CA THR A 82 -36.76 -17.44 -3.08
C THR A 82 -36.97 -18.29 -4.33
N LEU A 83 -36.38 -19.47 -4.33
CA LEU A 83 -36.58 -20.50 -5.34
C LEU A 83 -37.76 -21.40 -4.93
N SER A 84 -38.62 -21.82 -5.86
CA SER A 84 -39.63 -22.83 -5.58
C SER A 84 -39.01 -24.22 -5.45
N GLU A 85 -39.58 -25.07 -4.59
CA GLU A 85 -39.11 -26.44 -4.37
C GLU A 85 -39.02 -27.25 -5.68
N ASP A 86 -40.01 -27.11 -6.57
CA ASP A 86 -39.99 -27.77 -7.89
C ASP A 86 -38.82 -27.34 -8.76
N SER A 87 -38.41 -26.07 -8.68
CA SER A 87 -37.31 -25.53 -9.47
C SER A 87 -35.95 -25.92 -8.89
N ALA A 88 -35.86 -26.04 -7.56
CA ALA A 88 -34.69 -26.65 -6.91
C ALA A 88 -34.53 -28.11 -7.34
N ALA A 89 -35.61 -28.89 -7.26
CA ALA A 89 -35.62 -30.31 -7.63
C ALA A 89 -35.25 -30.54 -9.11
N ASP A 90 -35.79 -29.71 -10.02
CA ASP A 90 -35.45 -29.77 -11.45
C ASP A 90 -33.95 -29.50 -11.70
N ILE A 91 -33.36 -28.51 -11.02
CA ILE A 91 -31.92 -28.24 -11.17
C ILE A 91 -31.09 -29.38 -10.60
N VAL A 92 -31.42 -29.89 -9.40
CA VAL A 92 -30.70 -31.01 -8.80
C VAL A 92 -30.72 -32.22 -9.73
N SER A 93 -31.90 -32.57 -10.27
CA SER A 93 -32.03 -33.67 -11.24
C SER A 93 -31.18 -33.46 -12.50
N LYS A 94 -31.09 -32.22 -13.03
CA LYS A 94 -30.22 -31.90 -14.17
C LYS A 94 -28.73 -32.06 -13.84
N ILE A 95 -28.31 -31.69 -12.63
CA ILE A 95 -26.92 -31.88 -12.19
C ILE A 95 -26.61 -33.37 -12.04
N GLU A 96 -27.48 -34.13 -11.38
CA GLU A 96 -27.33 -35.58 -11.19
C GLU A 96 -27.24 -36.31 -12.54
N SER A 97 -28.18 -36.04 -13.45
CA SER A 97 -28.17 -36.61 -14.80
C SER A 97 -26.88 -36.28 -15.57
N PHE A 98 -26.33 -35.08 -15.37
CA PHE A 98 -25.08 -34.68 -15.99
C PHE A 98 -23.88 -35.46 -15.42
N ILE A 99 -23.80 -35.63 -14.09
CA ILE A 99 -22.73 -36.39 -13.42
C ILE A 99 -22.79 -37.87 -13.80
N GLU A 100 -23.99 -38.45 -13.88
CA GLU A 100 -24.26 -39.86 -14.16
C GLU A 100 -24.11 -40.26 -15.63
N THR A 101 -23.64 -39.34 -16.49
CA THR A 101 -23.41 -39.63 -17.92
C THR A 101 -22.57 -40.91 -18.09
N PRO A 102 -23.09 -41.98 -18.73
CA PRO A 102 -22.44 -43.31 -18.74
C PRO A 102 -21.00 -43.34 -19.26
N SER A 103 -20.67 -42.44 -20.19
CA SER A 103 -19.32 -42.32 -20.76
C SER A 103 -18.37 -41.44 -19.96
N ARG A 104 -18.86 -40.78 -18.89
CA ARG A 104 -18.21 -39.64 -18.20
C ARG A 104 -17.73 -38.54 -19.14
N ARG A 105 -18.27 -38.49 -20.37
CA ARG A 105 -17.90 -37.55 -21.42
C ARG A 105 -19.13 -36.88 -22.02
N PRO A 106 -19.90 -36.10 -21.24
CA PRO A 106 -21.02 -35.36 -21.79
C PRO A 106 -20.54 -34.42 -22.91
N PRO A 107 -21.33 -34.28 -24.00
CA PRO A 107 -20.98 -33.40 -25.10
C PRO A 107 -20.93 -31.94 -24.64
N LEU A 108 -20.07 -31.10 -25.22
CA LEU A 108 -19.92 -29.68 -24.88
C LEU A 108 -21.27 -28.94 -24.77
N ARG A 109 -22.23 -29.24 -25.65
CA ARG A 109 -23.59 -28.68 -25.58
C ARG A 109 -24.26 -28.91 -24.22
N ASN A 110 -24.12 -30.11 -23.63
CA ASN A 110 -24.69 -30.42 -22.32
C ASN A 110 -24.03 -29.61 -21.20
N TRP A 111 -22.71 -29.38 -21.29
CA TRP A 111 -22.01 -28.50 -20.37
C TRP A 111 -22.55 -27.07 -20.47
N GLN A 112 -22.68 -26.53 -21.69
CA GLN A 112 -23.19 -25.18 -21.92
C GLN A 112 -24.64 -25.02 -21.45
N CYS A 113 -25.51 -26.00 -21.72
CA CYS A 113 -26.89 -26.01 -21.26
C CYS A 113 -26.97 -26.02 -19.72
N LEU A 114 -26.22 -26.90 -19.05
CA LEU A 114 -26.20 -26.94 -17.59
C LEU A 114 -25.65 -25.63 -17.00
N ALA A 115 -24.54 -25.12 -17.54
CA ALA A 115 -23.98 -23.84 -17.09
C ALA A 115 -24.99 -22.68 -17.22
N GLY A 116 -25.83 -22.69 -18.27
CA GLY A 116 -26.94 -21.75 -18.42
C GLY A 116 -27.99 -21.86 -17.31
N HIS A 117 -28.45 -23.08 -17.00
CA HIS A 117 -29.38 -23.31 -15.90
C HIS A 117 -28.80 -22.91 -14.54
N LEU A 118 -27.52 -23.22 -14.31
CA LEU A 118 -26.84 -22.84 -13.07
C LEU A 118 -26.63 -21.33 -12.97
N ASN A 119 -26.24 -20.64 -14.05
CA ASN A 119 -26.17 -19.18 -14.04
C ASN A 119 -27.50 -18.52 -13.69
N TRP A 120 -28.62 -19.09 -14.17
CA TRP A 120 -29.95 -18.61 -13.79
C TRP A 120 -30.16 -18.73 -12.26
N LEU A 121 -29.93 -19.91 -11.68
CA LEU A 121 -30.01 -20.16 -10.23
C LEU A 121 -29.12 -19.22 -9.40
N LEU A 122 -27.89 -18.98 -9.85
CA LEU A 122 -26.89 -18.19 -9.11
C LEU A 122 -27.19 -16.68 -9.08
N ASN A 123 -28.28 -16.23 -9.71
CA ASN A 123 -28.82 -14.89 -9.48
C ASN A 123 -29.45 -14.76 -8.09
N VAL A 124 -30.02 -15.85 -7.55
CA VAL A 124 -30.56 -15.87 -6.19
C VAL A 124 -29.59 -16.51 -5.21
N LEU A 125 -28.74 -17.43 -5.64
CA LEU A 125 -27.74 -18.08 -4.81
C LEU A 125 -26.31 -17.67 -5.25
N PRO A 126 -25.88 -16.41 -5.05
CA PRO A 126 -24.59 -15.94 -5.57
C PRO A 126 -23.40 -16.70 -4.98
N TRP A 127 -23.48 -17.15 -3.72
CA TRP A 127 -22.44 -17.95 -3.06
C TRP A 127 -22.27 -19.37 -3.64
N GLY A 128 -23.14 -19.82 -4.56
CA GLY A 128 -22.92 -21.04 -5.33
C GLY A 128 -21.98 -20.86 -6.53
N ARG A 129 -21.60 -19.63 -6.89
CA ARG A 129 -20.74 -19.33 -8.06
C ARG A 129 -19.41 -20.08 -8.13
N PRO A 130 -18.71 -20.35 -7.01
CA PRO A 130 -17.46 -21.11 -7.05
C PRO A 130 -17.59 -22.50 -7.69
N ALA A 131 -18.79 -23.09 -7.72
CA ALA A 131 -19.02 -24.38 -8.38
C ALA A 131 -18.86 -24.35 -9.90
N LEU A 132 -18.96 -23.17 -10.52
CA LEU A 132 -18.86 -23.02 -11.98
C LEU A 132 -17.42 -22.83 -12.47
N THR A 133 -16.46 -22.53 -11.60
CA THR A 133 -15.08 -22.20 -11.97
C THR A 133 -14.45 -23.35 -12.78
N GLU A 134 -14.44 -24.56 -12.22
CA GLU A 134 -13.88 -25.75 -12.89
C GLU A 134 -14.63 -26.12 -14.17
N MET A 135 -15.94 -25.87 -14.18
CA MET A 135 -16.80 -26.12 -15.33
C MET A 135 -16.43 -25.22 -16.52
N TYR A 136 -16.31 -23.91 -16.31
CA TYR A 136 -15.88 -22.97 -17.35
C TYR A 136 -14.44 -23.24 -17.79
N TRP A 137 -13.56 -23.60 -16.87
CA TRP A 137 -12.20 -24.01 -17.17
C TRP A 137 -12.17 -25.21 -18.11
N LYS A 138 -13.00 -26.23 -17.85
CA LYS A 138 -13.13 -27.40 -18.72
C LYS A 138 -13.76 -27.08 -20.06
N MET A 139 -14.63 -26.09 -20.17
CA MET A 139 -15.19 -25.67 -21.46
C MET A 139 -14.26 -24.75 -22.26
N SER A 140 -13.33 -24.06 -21.59
CA SER A 140 -12.46 -23.06 -22.22
C SER A 140 -11.69 -23.62 -23.42
N GLY A 141 -11.72 -22.87 -24.52
CA GLY A 141 -11.04 -23.19 -25.79
C GLY A 141 -11.64 -24.36 -26.57
N LYS A 142 -12.86 -24.80 -26.25
CA LYS A 142 -13.55 -25.90 -26.97
C LYS A 142 -14.78 -25.37 -27.69
N ASP A 143 -14.84 -25.61 -29.01
CA ASP A 143 -15.90 -25.09 -29.87
C ASP A 143 -16.79 -26.18 -30.49
N THR A 144 -16.35 -27.44 -30.48
CA THR A 144 -17.07 -28.56 -31.09
C THR A 144 -18.22 -29.04 -30.19
N MET A 145 -19.45 -28.61 -30.51
CA MET A 145 -20.66 -28.83 -29.68
C MET A 145 -20.92 -30.28 -29.25
N HIS A 146 -20.65 -31.26 -30.12
CA HIS A 146 -20.91 -32.68 -29.85
C HIS A 146 -19.69 -33.45 -29.34
N ALA A 147 -18.54 -32.79 -29.17
CA ALA A 147 -17.36 -33.44 -28.63
C ALA A 147 -17.55 -33.72 -27.13
N GLY A 148 -17.31 -34.97 -26.73
CA GLY A 148 -17.38 -35.39 -25.33
C GLY A 148 -16.24 -34.84 -24.50
N ILE A 149 -16.55 -34.10 -23.43
CA ILE A 149 -15.56 -33.55 -22.50
C ILE A 149 -15.56 -34.39 -21.22
N TYR A 150 -14.38 -34.87 -20.82
CA TYR A 150 -14.24 -35.74 -19.65
C TYR A 150 -14.55 -35.01 -18.33
N LEU A 151 -15.43 -35.60 -17.53
CA LEU A 151 -15.74 -35.19 -16.15
C LEU A 151 -14.60 -35.59 -15.21
N ASN A 152 -13.78 -34.61 -14.83
CA ASN A 152 -12.75 -34.79 -13.80
C ASN A 152 -13.36 -34.77 -12.38
N LYS A 153 -12.53 -35.15 -11.40
CA LYS A 153 -12.97 -35.27 -10.00
C LYS A 153 -13.39 -33.92 -9.43
N GLU A 154 -12.73 -32.84 -9.85
CA GLU A 154 -12.97 -31.49 -9.37
C GLU A 154 -14.36 -30.98 -9.76
N VAL A 155 -14.76 -31.13 -11.03
CA VAL A 155 -16.11 -30.77 -11.49
C VAL A 155 -17.18 -31.59 -10.77
N ILE A 156 -16.97 -32.90 -10.59
CA ILE A 156 -17.93 -33.75 -9.88
C ILE A 156 -18.06 -33.30 -8.42
N ALA A 157 -16.95 -32.99 -7.75
CA ALA A 157 -16.96 -32.51 -6.37
C ALA A 157 -17.68 -31.16 -6.22
N ASP A 158 -17.48 -30.24 -7.16
CA ASP A 158 -18.13 -28.93 -7.16
C ASP A 158 -19.63 -29.03 -7.43
N MET A 159 -20.05 -29.89 -8.37
CA MET A 159 -21.46 -30.13 -8.66
C MET A 159 -22.20 -30.79 -7.49
N ASN A 160 -21.58 -31.80 -6.84
CA ASN A 160 -22.14 -32.42 -5.64
C ASN A 160 -22.25 -31.44 -4.47
N TRP A 161 -21.26 -30.56 -4.31
CA TRP A 161 -21.32 -29.48 -3.32
C TRP A 161 -22.43 -28.48 -3.61
N LEU A 162 -22.67 -28.16 -4.89
CA LEU A 162 -23.76 -27.27 -5.28
C LEU A 162 -25.13 -27.92 -5.00
N ILE A 163 -25.31 -29.22 -5.25
CA ILE A 163 -26.53 -29.95 -4.86
C ILE A 163 -26.79 -29.81 -3.36
N ASP A 164 -25.78 -30.10 -2.53
CA ASP A 164 -25.90 -30.00 -1.07
C ASP A 164 -26.32 -28.59 -0.62
N ILE A 165 -25.75 -27.56 -1.24
CA ILE A 165 -26.11 -26.17 -0.95
C ILE A 165 -27.53 -25.85 -1.37
N ILE A 166 -27.95 -26.23 -2.58
CA ILE A 166 -29.30 -25.95 -3.08
C ILE A 166 -30.33 -26.48 -2.09
N LEU A 167 -30.15 -27.72 -1.64
CA LEU A 167 -31.05 -28.39 -0.71
C LEU A 167 -31.06 -27.73 0.68
N LYS A 168 -29.88 -27.33 1.20
CA LYS A 168 -29.75 -26.66 2.51
C LYS A 168 -30.20 -25.21 2.51
N SER A 169 -30.16 -24.54 1.35
CA SER A 169 -30.50 -23.12 1.20
C SER A 169 -31.98 -22.91 0.86
N MET A 170 -32.78 -23.98 0.76
CA MET A 170 -34.23 -23.88 0.54
C MET A 170 -34.89 -23.14 1.71
N GLY A 171 -35.60 -22.05 1.41
CA GLY A 171 -36.26 -21.20 2.40
C GLY A 171 -35.39 -20.11 3.03
N VAL A 172 -34.11 -20.01 2.67
CA VAL A 172 -33.21 -18.94 3.14
C VAL A 172 -33.49 -17.64 2.37
N ARG A 173 -33.43 -16.50 3.08
CA ARG A 173 -33.60 -15.17 2.47
C ARG A 173 -32.40 -14.83 1.60
N PHE A 174 -32.59 -14.79 0.29
CA PHE A 174 -31.50 -14.54 -0.67
C PHE A 174 -31.16 -13.05 -0.87
N LEU A 175 -31.91 -12.14 -0.24
CA LEU A 175 -31.67 -10.70 -0.24
C LEU A 175 -31.12 -10.27 1.12
N ASP A 176 -29.82 -10.42 1.29
CA ASP A 176 -29.02 -9.49 2.10
C ASP A 176 -27.78 -9.22 1.26
N THR A 177 -27.95 -8.32 0.29
CA THR A 177 -26.86 -7.90 -0.59
C THR A 177 -26.10 -6.76 0.08
N THR A 178 -24.78 -6.76 -0.15
CA THR A 178 -23.70 -5.86 0.28
C THR A 178 -23.91 -4.35 0.07
N ARG A 179 -25.15 -3.89 -0.08
CA ARG A 179 -25.59 -2.49 -0.14
C ARG A 179 -25.74 -1.88 1.25
N TRP A 180 -24.76 -2.13 2.11
CA TRP A 180 -24.60 -1.40 3.35
C TRP A 180 -23.29 -0.61 3.31
N HIS A 181 -23.33 0.60 3.88
CA HIS A 181 -22.16 1.46 4.00
C HIS A 181 -21.17 0.86 4.99
N ASN A 182 -19.86 1.03 4.80
CA ASN A 182 -18.84 0.40 5.66
C ASN A 182 -19.01 0.72 7.16
N SER A 183 -19.64 1.85 7.50
CA SER A 183 -19.97 2.23 8.88
C SER A 183 -21.10 1.41 9.53
N ALA A 184 -21.87 0.66 8.74
CA ALA A 184 -22.95 -0.20 9.19
C ALA A 184 -22.51 -1.66 9.38
N ALA A 185 -21.18 -1.92 9.34
CA ALA A 185 -20.60 -3.20 9.70
C ALA A 185 -20.85 -3.49 11.19
N ASP A 186 -21.30 -4.71 11.50
CA ASP A 186 -21.36 -5.17 12.89
C ASP A 186 -19.95 -5.50 13.40
N MET A 187 -19.08 -5.95 12.49
CA MET A 187 -17.68 -6.24 12.80
C MET A 187 -16.76 -5.87 11.64
N VAL A 188 -15.60 -5.31 11.99
CA VAL A 188 -14.53 -4.96 11.05
C VAL A 188 -13.27 -5.76 11.37
N ILE A 189 -12.71 -6.39 10.35
CA ILE A 189 -11.51 -7.20 10.42
C ILE A 189 -10.51 -6.70 9.41
N TRP A 190 -9.23 -6.76 9.76
CA TRP A 190 -8.13 -6.51 8.84
C TRP A 190 -7.30 -7.78 8.70
N THR A 191 -6.90 -8.13 7.48
CA THR A 191 -6.17 -9.36 7.13
C THR A 191 -4.90 -9.03 6.36
N ASP A 192 -3.86 -9.82 6.55
CA ASP A 192 -2.56 -9.67 5.89
C ASP A 192 -1.86 -11.04 5.84
N ALA A 193 -1.02 -11.24 4.84
CA ALA A 193 -0.27 -12.47 4.63
C ALA A 193 1.14 -12.21 4.07
N SER A 194 2.05 -13.13 4.37
CA SER A 194 3.44 -13.05 3.93
C SER A 194 4.01 -14.44 3.74
N LEU A 195 4.57 -14.68 2.54
CA LEU A 195 5.23 -15.94 2.16
C LEU A 195 6.31 -16.43 3.14
N LYS A 196 6.91 -15.52 3.94
CA LYS A 196 8.02 -15.85 4.84
C LYS A 196 7.63 -15.93 6.32
N LEU A 197 6.49 -15.34 6.69
CA LEU A 197 6.11 -15.15 8.09
C LEU A 197 4.83 -15.91 8.42
N GLY A 198 3.89 -16.01 7.49
CA GLY A 198 2.59 -16.63 7.68
C GLY A 198 1.45 -15.67 7.39
N MET A 199 0.32 -15.85 8.07
CA MET A 199 -0.92 -15.10 7.84
C MET A 199 -1.51 -14.59 9.16
N ALA A 200 -2.22 -13.47 9.12
CA ALA A 200 -2.81 -12.88 10.31
C ALA A 200 -4.12 -12.16 10.01
N PHE A 201 -4.94 -12.02 11.04
CA PHE A 201 -6.10 -11.16 11.04
C PHE A 201 -6.29 -10.50 12.41
N VAL A 202 -6.86 -9.29 12.42
CA VAL A 202 -7.14 -8.54 13.65
C VAL A 202 -8.55 -7.97 13.61
N TYR A 203 -9.24 -7.97 14.74
CA TYR A 203 -10.59 -7.43 14.88
C TYR A 203 -10.80 -6.96 16.32
N ALA A 204 -11.49 -5.84 16.53
CA ALA A 204 -11.89 -5.34 17.86
C ALA A 204 -10.75 -5.34 18.93
N GLY A 205 -9.50 -5.13 18.52
CA GLY A 205 -8.32 -5.17 19.41
C GLY A 205 -7.72 -6.55 19.67
N ASN A 206 -8.33 -7.63 19.18
CA ASN A 206 -7.78 -8.98 19.15
C ASN A 206 -7.01 -9.21 17.86
N GLY A 207 -6.01 -10.09 17.89
CA GLY A 207 -5.24 -10.47 16.72
C GLY A 207 -4.82 -11.93 16.78
N PHE A 208 -4.93 -12.60 15.63
CA PHE A 208 -4.52 -13.98 15.44
C PHE A 208 -3.46 -14.00 14.34
N ALA A 209 -2.38 -14.73 14.57
CA ALA A 209 -1.31 -14.92 13.60
C ALA A 209 -0.92 -16.39 13.58
N TYR A 210 -0.78 -16.93 12.38
CA TYR A 210 -0.48 -18.34 12.13
C TYR A 210 0.84 -18.42 11.39
N GLN A 211 1.80 -19.11 11.98
CA GLN A 211 3.07 -19.41 11.31
C GLN A 211 2.91 -20.68 10.47
N MET A 212 3.37 -20.63 9.23
CA MET A 212 3.45 -21.83 8.41
C MET A 212 4.64 -22.68 8.87
N ALA A 213 4.38 -23.95 9.18
CA ALA A 213 5.46 -24.91 9.38
C ALA A 213 6.20 -25.11 8.04
N PRO A 214 7.54 -25.14 8.03
CA PRO A 214 8.30 -25.49 6.84
C PRO A 214 8.16 -27.00 6.60
N GLU A 215 7.12 -27.43 5.89
CA GLU A 215 7.00 -28.81 5.43
C GLU A 215 7.22 -28.93 3.93
N GLU A 216 7.85 -30.05 3.56
CA GLU A 216 8.22 -30.51 2.21
C GLU A 216 6.98 -30.84 1.36
N THR A 217 6.08 -29.89 1.18
CA THR A 217 4.96 -30.05 0.25
C THR A 217 5.43 -29.74 -1.17
N SER A 218 5.15 -30.64 -2.11
CA SER A 218 5.46 -30.49 -3.54
C SER A 218 4.64 -29.40 -4.23
N THR A 219 3.64 -28.84 -3.54
CA THR A 219 2.73 -27.82 -4.05
C THR A 219 3.27 -26.42 -3.76
N LYS A 220 3.57 -25.67 -4.83
CA LYS A 220 4.08 -24.30 -4.72
C LYS A 220 2.96 -23.36 -4.26
N ILE A 221 3.00 -22.94 -3.00
CA ILE A 221 2.05 -21.97 -2.44
C ILE A 221 2.47 -20.55 -2.84
N ASP A 222 1.56 -19.80 -3.47
CA ASP A 222 1.77 -18.39 -3.81
C ASP A 222 1.23 -17.44 -2.71
N ILE A 223 1.61 -16.16 -2.79
CA ILE A 223 1.21 -15.15 -1.82
C ILE A 223 -0.31 -14.92 -1.82
N PHE A 224 -0.93 -15.01 -2.99
CA PHE A 224 -2.34 -14.72 -3.17
C PHE A 224 -3.21 -15.78 -2.48
N PHE A 225 -2.82 -17.05 -2.56
CA PHE A 225 -3.44 -18.13 -1.79
C PHE A 225 -3.38 -17.84 -0.28
N LEU A 226 -2.24 -17.36 0.25
CA LEU A 226 -2.13 -17.04 1.67
C LEU A 226 -3.01 -15.86 2.09
N GLU A 227 -3.16 -14.85 1.23
CA GLU A 227 -4.08 -13.73 1.46
C GLU A 227 -5.54 -14.23 1.54
N LEU A 228 -5.92 -15.15 0.65
CA LEU A 228 -7.25 -15.78 0.68
C LEU A 228 -7.44 -16.66 1.93
N ILE A 229 -6.44 -17.43 2.34
CA ILE A 229 -6.53 -18.24 3.57
C ILE A 229 -6.63 -17.33 4.79
N ALA A 230 -5.92 -16.20 4.84
CA ALA A 230 -6.05 -15.23 5.95
C ALA A 230 -7.51 -14.74 6.10
N ILE A 231 -8.17 -14.45 4.97
CA ILE A 231 -9.58 -14.06 4.93
C ILE A 231 -10.48 -15.23 5.37
N LEU A 232 -10.25 -16.44 4.87
CA LEU A 232 -10.99 -17.64 5.28
C LEU A 232 -10.87 -17.88 6.78
N SER A 233 -9.67 -17.81 7.35
CA SER A 233 -9.42 -17.99 8.77
C SER A 233 -10.14 -16.95 9.62
N ALA A 234 -10.14 -15.68 9.19
CA ALA A 234 -10.90 -14.63 9.86
C ALA A 234 -12.41 -14.93 9.87
N ILE A 235 -12.97 -15.34 8.73
CA ILE A 235 -14.40 -15.66 8.60
C ILE A 235 -14.76 -16.88 9.44
N PHE A 236 -13.94 -17.92 9.39
CA PHE A 236 -14.13 -19.13 10.18
C PHE A 236 -14.10 -18.84 11.68
N HIS A 237 -13.16 -18.02 12.13
CA HIS A 237 -13.05 -17.61 13.53
C HIS A 237 -14.32 -16.89 14.03
N VAL A 238 -14.83 -15.96 13.23
CA VAL A 238 -16.03 -15.17 13.55
C VAL A 238 -17.30 -16.01 13.50
N ALA A 239 -17.35 -16.99 12.59
CA ALA A 239 -18.45 -17.93 12.45
C ALA A 239 -18.64 -18.82 13.69
N LEU A 240 -17.60 -19.01 14.50
CA LEU A 240 -17.64 -19.79 15.74
C LEU A 240 -18.15 -19.01 16.96
N PHE A 241 -18.43 -17.72 16.83
CA PHE A 241 -19.01 -16.96 17.94
C PHE A 241 -20.41 -17.45 18.27
N LEU A 242 -20.80 -17.33 19.55
CA LEU A 242 -22.15 -17.67 20.02
C LEU A 242 -23.23 -16.93 19.20
N HIS A 243 -22.92 -15.70 18.80
CA HIS A 243 -23.73 -14.88 17.91
C HIS A 243 -22.83 -14.28 16.82
N PRO A 244 -22.74 -14.93 15.63
CA PRO A 244 -21.99 -14.38 14.51
C PRO A 244 -22.56 -13.02 14.06
N PRO A 245 -21.70 -12.07 13.63
CA PRO A 245 -22.15 -10.77 13.13
C PRO A 245 -22.96 -10.94 11.85
N ARG A 246 -24.05 -10.18 11.68
CA ARG A 246 -24.82 -10.24 10.44
C ARG A 246 -24.06 -9.58 9.29
N ARG A 247 -23.35 -8.47 9.54
CA ARG A 247 -22.57 -7.72 8.55
C ARG A 247 -21.10 -7.70 8.90
N LEU A 248 -20.30 -8.42 8.12
CA LEU A 248 -18.86 -8.56 8.32
C LEU A 248 -18.09 -7.78 7.25
N LEU A 249 -17.26 -6.82 7.68
CA LEU A 249 -16.36 -6.05 6.82
C LEU A 249 -14.93 -6.55 6.99
N ILE A 250 -14.29 -6.96 5.90
CA ILE A 250 -12.87 -7.36 5.89
C ILE A 250 -12.07 -6.40 5.03
N PHE A 251 -10.96 -5.89 5.57
CA PHE A 251 -9.97 -5.10 4.86
C PHE A 251 -8.73 -5.92 4.57
N THR A 252 -8.30 -5.89 3.31
CA THR A 252 -7.06 -6.51 2.82
C THR A 252 -6.33 -5.52 1.92
N ASP A 253 -5.01 -5.61 1.84
CA ASP A 253 -4.21 -4.88 0.85
C ASP A 253 -4.08 -5.63 -0.48
N SER A 254 -4.63 -6.84 -0.58
CA SER A 254 -4.73 -7.61 -1.81
C SER A 254 -5.91 -7.17 -2.66
N LEU A 255 -5.62 -6.45 -3.75
CA LEU A 255 -6.62 -6.14 -4.78
C LEU A 255 -7.17 -7.42 -5.43
N ASP A 256 -6.34 -8.46 -5.56
CA ASP A 256 -6.74 -9.74 -6.15
C ASP A 256 -7.75 -10.46 -5.25
N SER A 257 -7.56 -10.44 -3.91
CA SER A 257 -8.54 -11.02 -2.99
C SER A 257 -9.87 -10.28 -3.05
N VAL A 258 -9.83 -8.94 -3.12
CA VAL A 258 -11.04 -8.11 -3.28
C VAL A 258 -11.76 -8.45 -4.59
N ALA A 259 -11.03 -8.60 -5.69
CA ALA A 259 -11.62 -8.97 -6.97
C ALA A 259 -12.32 -10.34 -6.91
N VAL A 260 -11.68 -11.34 -6.31
CA VAL A 260 -12.23 -12.70 -6.17
C VAL A 260 -13.48 -12.75 -5.29
N PHE A 261 -13.51 -12.05 -4.16
CA PHE A 261 -14.70 -12.04 -3.29
C PHE A 261 -15.85 -11.18 -3.86
N ASN A 262 -15.56 -10.20 -4.72
CA ASN A 262 -16.60 -9.44 -5.43
C ASN A 262 -17.20 -10.22 -6.60
N SER A 263 -16.40 -11.00 -7.33
CA SER A 263 -16.85 -11.81 -8.47
C SER A 263 -17.38 -13.19 -8.06
N LEU A 264 -16.94 -13.68 -6.89
CA LEU A 264 -17.09 -15.07 -6.43
C LEU A 264 -16.55 -16.10 -7.43
N GLY A 265 -15.52 -15.71 -8.19
CA GLY A 265 -14.82 -16.56 -9.14
C GLY A 265 -13.31 -16.37 -9.03
N ALA A 266 -12.57 -17.48 -9.07
CA ALA A 266 -11.12 -17.49 -9.00
C ALA A 266 -10.50 -18.06 -10.28
N SER A 267 -9.29 -17.58 -10.61
CA SER A 267 -8.57 -17.99 -11.82
C SER A 267 -7.73 -19.25 -11.63
N GLU A 268 -7.71 -19.89 -10.47
CA GLU A 268 -7.01 -21.16 -10.29
C GLU A 268 -7.82 -22.04 -9.32
N SER A 269 -7.77 -23.36 -9.54
CA SER A 269 -8.48 -24.34 -8.72
C SER A 269 -8.15 -24.22 -7.23
N LEU A 270 -6.86 -23.98 -6.93
CA LEU A 270 -6.36 -23.82 -5.58
C LEU A 270 -7.01 -22.61 -4.87
N HIS A 271 -7.10 -21.46 -5.54
CA HIS A 271 -7.78 -20.27 -4.99
C HIS A 271 -9.29 -20.48 -4.89
N ASN A 272 -9.91 -21.15 -5.88
CA ASN A 272 -11.35 -21.43 -5.90
C ASN A 272 -11.78 -22.28 -4.70
N SER A 273 -10.94 -23.23 -4.28
CA SER A 273 -11.19 -24.07 -3.10
C SER A 273 -11.40 -23.25 -1.82
N VAL A 274 -10.68 -22.13 -1.67
CA VAL A 274 -10.79 -21.22 -0.53
C VAL A 274 -12.12 -20.45 -0.58
N VAL A 275 -12.48 -19.94 -1.76
CA VAL A 275 -13.76 -19.23 -1.97
C VAL A 275 -14.94 -20.16 -1.71
N ARG A 276 -14.84 -21.42 -2.15
CA ARG A 276 -15.84 -22.46 -1.88
C ARG A 276 -15.98 -22.78 -0.39
N ALA A 277 -14.87 -22.83 0.35
CA ALA A 277 -14.89 -23.00 1.80
C ALA A 277 -15.57 -21.80 2.50
N VAL A 278 -15.24 -20.57 2.10
CA VAL A 278 -15.92 -19.36 2.60
C VAL A 278 -17.41 -19.41 2.30
N ALA A 279 -17.79 -19.74 1.08
CA ALA A 279 -19.19 -19.84 0.67
C ALA A 279 -19.98 -20.79 1.57
N GLY A 280 -19.42 -21.96 1.90
CA GLY A 280 -20.04 -22.91 2.82
C GLY A 280 -20.31 -22.30 4.21
N ILE A 281 -19.34 -21.56 4.76
CA ILE A 281 -19.49 -20.89 6.06
C ILE A 281 -20.57 -19.80 5.98
N ILE A 282 -20.53 -18.96 4.95
CA ILE A 282 -21.48 -17.86 4.77
C ILE A 282 -22.92 -18.37 4.63
N LEU A 283 -23.12 -19.43 3.83
CA LEU A 283 -24.44 -20.02 3.63
C LEU A 283 -24.99 -20.66 4.90
N GLN A 284 -24.12 -21.25 5.74
CA GLN A 284 -24.53 -21.84 7.01
C GLN A 284 -24.81 -20.81 8.09
N THR A 285 -24.01 -19.74 8.16
CA THR A 285 -24.09 -18.74 9.23
C THR A 285 -25.01 -17.57 8.92
N GLY A 286 -25.28 -17.32 7.63
CA GLY A 286 -25.98 -16.12 7.21
C GLY A 286 -25.16 -14.85 7.47
N ILE A 287 -23.83 -14.88 7.34
CA ILE A 287 -23.01 -13.66 7.40
C ILE A 287 -23.09 -12.94 6.05
N ASP A 288 -23.38 -11.64 6.04
CA ASP A 288 -23.26 -10.77 4.86
C ASP A 288 -21.84 -10.18 4.82
N LEU A 289 -21.00 -10.73 3.94
CA LEU A 289 -19.58 -10.42 3.83
C LEU A 289 -19.32 -9.30 2.82
N LYS A 290 -18.50 -8.33 3.22
CA LYS A 290 -17.92 -7.32 2.33
C LYS A 290 -16.40 -7.29 2.48
N VAL A 291 -15.68 -7.45 1.36
CA VAL A 291 -14.20 -7.37 1.33
C VAL A 291 -13.79 -6.09 0.62
N CYS A 292 -12.96 -5.27 1.27
CA CYS A 292 -12.54 -3.96 0.78
C CYS A 292 -11.02 -3.83 0.73
N HIS A 293 -10.52 -3.14 -0.28
CA HIS A 293 -9.10 -2.85 -0.41
C HIS A 293 -8.68 -1.70 0.51
N ILE A 294 -7.49 -1.82 1.12
CA ILE A 294 -6.79 -0.72 1.81
C ILE A 294 -5.33 -0.66 1.33
N ALA A 295 -4.85 0.51 0.91
CA ALA A 295 -3.48 0.64 0.42
C ALA A 295 -2.43 0.50 1.55
N GLY A 296 -1.56 -0.51 1.46
CA GLY A 296 -0.67 -0.96 2.54
C GLY A 296 0.37 0.04 3.12
N PRO A 297 1.08 -0.34 4.21
CA PRO A 297 0.87 -1.50 5.07
C PRO A 297 -0.07 -1.16 6.24
N ILE A 298 -0.88 -2.12 6.67
CA ILE A 298 -1.64 -2.01 7.92
C ILE A 298 -0.63 -2.22 9.05
N TYR A 299 -0.04 -1.13 9.55
CA TYR A 299 1.07 -1.14 10.52
C TYR A 299 0.85 -2.01 11.77
N TYR A 300 -0.40 -2.38 12.07
CA TYR A 300 -0.78 -3.29 13.14
C TYR A 300 -0.63 -4.77 12.77
N LEU A 301 -0.98 -5.19 11.55
CA LEU A 301 -0.89 -6.60 11.15
C LEU A 301 0.53 -7.06 10.84
N ASP A 302 1.33 -6.20 10.21
CA ASP A 302 2.78 -6.37 10.05
C ASP A 302 3.46 -6.59 11.42
N TYR A 303 2.89 -6.03 12.48
CA TYR A 303 3.34 -6.20 13.86
C TYR A 303 2.82 -7.52 14.49
N PHE A 304 1.56 -7.94 14.24
CA PHE A 304 1.02 -9.24 14.71
C PHE A 304 1.68 -10.44 14.01
N LEU A 305 1.88 -10.39 12.68
CA LEU A 305 2.63 -11.40 11.90
C LEU A 305 4.06 -11.61 12.40
N MET A 306 4.63 -10.61 13.07
CA MET A 306 5.98 -10.65 13.63
C MET A 306 6.03 -11.05 15.12
N ASN A 307 4.88 -11.22 15.81
CA ASN A 307 4.75 -11.39 17.27
C ASN A 307 3.82 -12.57 17.65
N ILE A 308 4.07 -13.78 17.15
CA ILE A 308 3.37 -14.98 17.64
C ILE A 308 3.99 -15.39 18.98
N ASP A 309 3.47 -14.85 20.09
CA ASP A 309 3.53 -15.51 21.41
C ASP A 309 2.48 -14.95 22.39
N GLU A 310 1.96 -15.82 23.28
CA GLU A 310 0.67 -15.78 23.98
C GLU A 310 0.40 -14.66 25.02
N ASN A 311 1.21 -13.62 25.14
CA ASN A 311 1.04 -12.65 26.24
C ASN A 311 1.09 -11.18 25.78
N PHE A 312 -0.06 -10.62 25.36
CA PHE A 312 -0.24 -9.15 25.31
C PHE A 312 -1.50 -8.62 26.00
N PRO A 313 -1.37 -7.56 26.83
CA PRO A 313 -2.49 -6.92 27.50
C PRO A 313 -3.18 -5.84 26.64
N GLN A 314 -4.38 -5.48 27.11
CA GLN A 314 -5.43 -4.67 26.50
C GLN A 314 -5.08 -3.21 26.12
N THR A 315 -5.80 -2.77 25.08
CA THR A 315 -6.34 -1.41 24.77
C THR A 315 -5.41 -0.19 24.62
N VAL A 316 -5.40 0.39 23.41
CA VAL A 316 -5.59 1.85 23.18
C VAL A 316 -6.31 2.09 21.85
N SER A 317 -7.51 2.65 21.90
CA SER A 317 -8.25 3.22 20.76
C SER A 317 -7.72 4.62 20.45
N ALA A 318 -7.29 4.87 19.22
CA ALA A 318 -7.08 6.22 18.71
C ALA A 318 -7.91 6.41 17.42
N ASN A 319 -9.10 7.00 17.57
CA ASN A 319 -9.88 7.55 16.46
C ASN A 319 -9.08 8.68 15.81
N LEU A 320 -8.37 8.39 14.72
CA LEU A 320 -7.74 9.39 13.87
C LEU A 320 -8.44 9.38 12.52
N SER A 321 -8.82 10.56 12.01
CA SER A 321 -9.42 10.68 10.70
C SER A 321 -8.44 10.25 9.59
N PRO A 322 -8.91 9.74 8.44
CA PRO A 322 -8.05 9.37 7.31
C PRO A 322 -7.13 10.50 6.84
N LEU A 323 -7.58 11.76 6.96
CA LEU A 323 -6.81 12.94 6.59
C LEU A 323 -5.66 13.22 7.59
N GLU A 324 -5.87 13.01 8.89
CA GLU A 324 -4.83 13.14 9.91
C GLU A 324 -3.76 12.05 9.77
N VAL A 325 -4.17 10.82 9.42
CA VAL A 325 -3.24 9.71 9.15
C VAL A 325 -2.41 10.02 7.89
N PHE A 326 -3.04 10.55 6.84
CA PHE A 326 -2.36 10.99 5.61
C PHE A 326 -1.34 12.10 5.89
N CYS A 327 -1.73 13.16 6.61
CA CYS A 327 -0.85 14.28 6.96
C CYS A 327 0.30 13.85 7.89
N ARG A 328 0.04 12.97 8.87
CA ARG A 328 1.11 12.41 9.73
C ARG A 328 2.08 11.52 8.96
N ARG A 329 1.58 10.77 7.97
CA ARG A 329 2.39 9.91 7.09
C ARG A 329 3.35 10.72 6.22
N ASP A 330 2.87 11.82 5.64
CA ASP A 330 3.68 12.68 4.75
C ASP A 330 4.56 13.70 5.51
N GLY A 331 4.35 13.88 6.81
CA GLY A 331 5.18 14.74 7.67
C GLY A 331 6.60 14.20 7.94
N VAL A 332 6.89 12.94 7.62
CA VAL A 332 8.22 12.33 7.80
C VAL A 332 8.75 11.83 6.46
N GLU A 333 10.02 12.16 6.12
CA GLU A 333 10.64 11.68 4.89
C GLU A 333 10.60 10.13 4.82
N LYS A 334 10.17 9.55 3.69
CA LYS A 334 10.05 8.09 3.47
C LYS A 334 11.28 7.29 3.93
N SER A 335 12.49 7.82 3.72
CA SER A 335 13.74 7.18 4.14
C SER A 335 13.91 7.15 5.68
N THR A 336 13.41 8.17 6.37
CA THR A 336 13.39 8.27 7.82
C THR A 336 12.32 7.35 8.41
N ALA A 337 11.13 7.29 7.82
CA ALA A 337 10.07 6.36 8.21
C ALA A 337 10.54 4.89 8.11
N SER A 338 11.23 4.53 7.01
CA SER A 338 11.84 3.21 6.85
C SER A 338 12.88 2.90 7.93
N GLY A 339 13.76 3.86 8.26
CA GLY A 339 14.74 3.69 9.34
C GLY A 339 14.10 3.58 10.73
N TYR A 340 12.99 4.28 10.96
CA TYR A 340 12.23 4.15 12.20
C TYR A 340 11.59 2.76 12.33
N ALA A 341 11.03 2.23 11.23
CA ALA A 341 10.45 0.90 11.21
C ALA A 341 11.50 -0.17 11.52
N THR A 342 12.74 -0.01 11.05
CA THR A 342 13.85 -0.91 11.43
C THR A 342 14.08 -0.95 12.94
N GLY A 343 14.09 0.21 13.60
CA GLY A 343 14.30 0.28 15.05
C GLY A 343 13.16 -0.35 15.85
N ALA A 344 11.91 -0.17 15.41
CA ALA A 344 10.76 -0.81 16.03
C ALA A 344 10.82 -2.34 15.90
N ARG A 345 11.09 -2.85 14.70
CA ARG A 345 11.23 -4.30 14.45
C ARG A 345 12.35 -4.93 15.26
N ASP A 346 13.48 -4.25 15.43
CA ASP A 346 14.63 -4.76 16.20
C ASP A 346 14.29 -4.90 17.69
N TYR A 347 13.62 -3.91 18.27
CA TYR A 347 13.13 -3.97 19.65
C TYR A 347 12.14 -5.10 19.88
N VAL A 348 11.18 -5.23 18.96
CA VAL A 348 10.16 -6.28 19.01
C VAL A 348 10.82 -7.67 18.97
N LYS A 349 11.75 -7.88 18.02
CA LYS A 349 12.54 -9.12 17.94
C LYS A 349 13.34 -9.41 19.20
N PHE A 350 13.90 -8.38 19.83
CA PHE A 350 14.60 -8.53 21.11
C PHE A 350 13.63 -9.01 22.21
N CYS A 351 12.47 -8.37 22.36
CA CYS A 351 11.50 -8.75 23.37
C CYS A 351 11.04 -10.21 23.18
N ILE A 352 10.71 -10.63 21.95
CA ILE A 352 10.36 -12.03 21.65
C ILE A 352 11.51 -12.97 21.99
N LYS A 353 12.71 -12.71 21.45
CA LYS A 353 13.88 -13.60 21.63
C LYS A 353 14.23 -13.83 23.11
N HIS A 354 13.95 -12.85 23.96
CA HIS A 354 14.27 -12.91 25.37
C HIS A 354 13.06 -13.19 26.27
N ASN A 355 11.88 -13.45 25.68
CA ASN A 355 10.62 -13.65 26.38
C ASN A 355 10.32 -12.52 27.39
N ILE A 356 10.50 -11.27 26.96
CA ILE A 356 10.26 -10.06 27.76
C ILE A 356 9.03 -9.34 27.19
N PRO A 357 8.12 -8.81 28.02
CA PRO A 357 7.01 -7.98 27.55
C PRO A 357 7.49 -6.80 26.69
N LEU A 358 6.67 -6.39 25.72
CA LEU A 358 6.91 -5.29 24.79
C LEU A 358 6.66 -3.93 25.45
N ASP A 359 6.12 -3.93 26.67
CA ASP A 359 6.02 -2.72 27.48
C ASP A 359 7.44 -2.14 27.71
N PRO A 360 7.69 -0.92 27.20
CA PRO A 360 8.99 -0.25 27.28
C PRO A 360 9.24 0.33 28.68
N THR A 361 9.29 -0.53 29.70
CA THR A 361 9.71 -0.15 31.05
C THR A 361 11.17 0.32 31.06
N PRO A 362 11.61 1.12 32.06
CA PRO A 362 13.02 1.51 32.17
C PRO A 362 13.98 0.31 32.13
N GLN A 363 13.61 -0.81 32.75
CA GLN A 363 14.39 -2.04 32.79
C GLN A 363 14.43 -2.72 31.42
N THR A 364 13.29 -2.84 30.74
CA THR A 364 13.21 -3.43 29.39
C THR A 364 14.03 -2.60 28.39
N LEU A 365 13.89 -1.28 28.42
CA LEU A 365 14.65 -0.37 27.54
C LEU A 365 16.16 -0.43 27.82
N ALA A 366 16.57 -0.47 29.09
CA ALA A 366 17.97 -0.61 29.46
C ALA A 366 18.54 -1.96 28.99
N ARG A 367 17.82 -3.07 29.20
CA ARG A 367 18.22 -4.41 28.72
C ARG A 367 18.32 -4.46 27.20
N TYR A 368 17.35 -3.90 26.50
CA TYR A 368 17.37 -3.79 25.04
C TYR A 368 18.60 -3.02 24.56
N ILE A 369 18.88 -1.84 25.13
CA ILE A 369 20.05 -1.05 24.74
C ILE A 369 21.33 -1.82 25.03
N ALA A 370 21.45 -2.45 26.19
CA ALA A 370 22.61 -3.26 26.54
C ALA A 370 22.81 -4.39 25.51
N TYR A 371 21.74 -5.12 25.17
CA TYR A 371 21.77 -6.21 24.20
C TYR A 371 22.10 -5.72 22.79
N THR A 372 21.33 -4.78 22.22
CA THR A 372 21.52 -4.31 20.84
C THR A 372 22.85 -3.60 20.69
N SER A 373 23.33 -2.91 21.73
CA SER A 373 24.66 -2.32 21.72
C SER A 373 25.79 -3.35 21.79
N ARG A 374 25.53 -4.63 22.11
CA ARG A 374 26.47 -5.75 21.89
C ARG A 374 26.54 -6.22 20.43
N PHE A 375 25.76 -5.65 19.52
CA PHE A 375 25.84 -6.00 18.10
C PHE A 375 26.11 -4.77 17.23
N ILE A 376 25.54 -3.61 17.57
CA ILE A 376 25.70 -2.37 16.80
C ILE A 376 25.92 -1.14 17.70
N ALA A 377 26.88 -0.27 17.35
CA ALA A 377 27.10 0.98 18.09
C ALA A 377 25.92 1.97 17.98
N SER A 378 25.07 1.82 16.95
CA SER A 378 23.89 2.66 16.72
C SER A 378 22.64 2.23 17.52
N GLY A 379 22.71 1.18 18.34
CA GLY A 379 21.56 0.66 19.11
C GLY A 379 20.71 1.74 19.80
N PRO A 380 21.30 2.71 20.53
CA PRO A 380 20.52 3.79 21.16
C PRO A 380 19.70 4.65 20.18
N LYS A 381 20.07 4.72 18.90
CA LYS A 381 19.31 5.48 17.89
C LYS A 381 17.99 4.79 17.53
N TYR A 382 17.90 3.47 17.70
CA TYR A 382 16.70 2.70 17.38
C TYR A 382 15.54 3.05 18.30
N LEU A 383 15.81 3.51 19.53
CA LEU A 383 14.80 4.04 20.44
C LEU A 383 14.01 5.22 19.87
N THR A 384 14.60 6.02 18.99
CA THR A 384 13.89 7.12 18.35
C THR A 384 12.90 6.61 17.30
N GLY A 385 13.25 5.53 16.58
CA GLY A 385 12.33 4.83 15.70
C GLY A 385 11.21 4.15 16.48
N LEU A 386 11.58 3.42 17.54
CA LEU A 386 10.64 2.77 18.44
C LEU A 386 9.61 3.76 18.99
N ARG A 387 10.07 4.89 19.55
CA ARG A 387 9.21 5.98 20.04
C ARG A 387 8.14 6.38 19.04
N HIS A 388 8.48 6.49 17.75
CA HIS A 388 7.53 6.94 16.72
C HIS A 388 6.33 6.01 16.60
N PHE A 389 6.54 4.70 16.75
CA PHE A 389 5.48 3.70 16.60
C PHE A 389 4.75 3.41 17.91
N ILE A 390 5.48 3.31 19.02
CA ILE A 390 4.89 2.74 20.24
C ILE A 390 4.38 3.77 21.25
N ARG A 391 4.71 5.07 21.08
CA ARG A 391 4.31 6.13 22.03
C ARG A 391 2.80 6.26 22.20
N ASN A 392 2.01 5.93 21.17
CA ASN A 392 0.55 5.99 21.26
C ASN A 392 -0.03 4.86 22.13
N PHE A 393 0.65 3.71 22.21
CA PHE A 393 0.25 2.58 23.05
C PHE A 393 0.85 2.67 24.46
N TYR A 394 2.07 3.21 24.57
CA TYR A 394 2.79 3.36 25.83
C TYR A 394 3.10 4.85 26.08
N PRO A 395 2.14 5.61 26.64
CA PRO A 395 2.29 7.06 26.86
C PRO A 395 3.48 7.40 27.76
N ASN A 396 3.86 6.47 28.66
CA ASN A 396 5.01 6.60 29.56
C ASN A 396 6.37 6.36 28.89
N PHE A 397 6.43 6.04 27.58
CA PHE A 397 7.68 5.73 26.88
C PHE A 397 8.75 6.82 27.05
N ASP A 398 8.37 8.09 26.92
CA ASP A 398 9.32 9.21 26.99
C ASP A 398 9.91 9.35 28.39
N ASN A 399 9.09 9.19 29.43
CA ASN A 399 9.52 9.19 30.83
C ASN A 399 10.42 7.97 31.13
N ASN A 400 10.03 6.79 30.66
CA ASN A 400 10.81 5.56 30.84
C ASN A 400 12.16 5.63 30.13
N ARG A 401 12.21 6.21 28.93
CA ARG A 401 13.46 6.46 28.19
C ARG A 401 14.36 7.48 28.91
N ALA A 402 13.78 8.48 29.55
CA ALA A 402 14.52 9.49 30.31
C ALA A 402 15.03 8.97 31.67
N HIS A 403 14.53 7.82 32.14
CA HIS A 403 14.89 7.24 33.43
C HIS A 403 16.42 7.08 33.61
N PRO A 404 16.98 7.37 34.80
CA PRO A 404 18.43 7.35 35.04
C PRO A 404 19.12 6.05 34.61
N ILE A 405 18.47 4.90 34.82
CA ILE A 405 19.00 3.59 34.41
C ILE A 405 19.22 3.50 32.90
N VAL A 406 18.24 3.93 32.10
CA VAL A 406 18.30 3.90 30.64
C VAL A 406 19.37 4.86 30.14
N GLN A 407 19.42 6.07 30.71
CA GLN A 407 20.45 7.06 30.37
C GLN A 407 21.85 6.58 30.75
N ALA A 408 22.02 5.94 31.89
CA ALA A 408 23.28 5.33 32.31
C ALA A 408 23.69 4.20 31.36
N THR A 409 22.77 3.33 30.95
CA THR A 409 23.04 2.25 29.99
C THR A 409 23.38 2.80 28.60
N ILE A 410 22.71 3.87 28.13
CA ILE A 410 23.09 4.53 26.87
C ILE A 410 24.50 5.14 26.96
N ARG A 411 24.84 5.77 28.09
CA ARG A 411 26.20 6.30 28.30
C ARG A 411 27.23 5.17 28.35
N GLY A 412 26.94 4.10 29.08
CA GLY A 412 27.78 2.91 29.20
C GLY A 412 27.98 2.23 27.84
N SER A 413 26.91 2.06 27.07
CA SER A 413 27.00 1.42 25.74
C SER A 413 27.85 2.22 24.77
N LYS A 414 27.74 3.56 24.78
CA LYS A 414 28.62 4.44 23.99
C LYS A 414 30.09 4.36 24.41
N LYS A 415 30.39 4.09 25.69
CA LYS A 415 31.77 3.92 26.19
C LYS A 415 32.34 2.55 25.83
N VAL A 416 31.57 1.47 26.05
CA VAL A 416 31.97 0.09 25.76
C VAL A 416 32.16 -0.13 24.26
N ARG A 417 31.31 0.50 23.44
CA ARG A 417 31.38 0.52 21.98
C ARG A 417 31.84 1.87 21.48
N ALA A 418 32.90 2.39 22.08
CA ALA A 418 33.61 3.55 21.54
C ALA A 418 34.34 3.15 20.23
N ASP A 419 33.59 2.63 19.26
CA ASP A 419 34.06 2.45 17.90
C ASP A 419 34.57 3.81 17.46
N LEU A 420 35.83 3.85 17.05
CA LEU A 420 36.41 5.04 16.42
C LEU A 420 35.45 5.50 15.34
N ILE A 421 34.90 6.71 15.50
CA ILE A 421 34.01 7.28 14.48
C ILE A 421 34.87 7.48 13.24
N ARG A 422 34.84 6.52 12.32
CA ARG A 422 35.51 6.58 11.01
C ARG A 422 34.78 7.59 10.14
N ARG A 423 35.02 8.87 10.41
CA ARG A 423 34.48 9.98 9.64
C ARG A 423 35.14 9.99 8.27
N LYS A 424 34.37 10.37 7.25
CA LYS A 424 34.92 10.54 5.91
C LYS A 424 35.85 11.74 5.90
N GLN A 425 37.01 11.61 5.24
CA GLN A 425 37.98 12.69 5.14
C GLN A 425 37.35 13.90 4.43
N PRO A 426 37.62 15.14 4.90
CA PRO A 426 37.16 16.34 4.21
C PRO A 426 37.90 16.48 2.88
N LEU A 427 37.17 16.85 1.82
CA LEU A 427 37.83 17.29 0.60
C LEU A 427 38.56 18.60 0.84
N ARG A 428 39.56 18.86 0.00
CA ARG A 428 40.42 20.04 0.07
C ARG A 428 40.44 20.67 -1.32
N PRO A 429 40.77 21.96 -1.45
CA PRO A 429 40.81 22.63 -2.74
C PRO A 429 41.61 21.87 -3.82
N HIS A 430 42.78 21.32 -3.49
CA HIS A 430 43.57 20.56 -4.47
C HIS A 430 42.83 19.35 -5.07
N HIS A 431 41.96 18.68 -4.30
CA HIS A 431 41.13 17.59 -4.83
C HIS A 431 40.14 18.12 -5.88
N LEU A 432 39.55 19.30 -5.64
CA LEU A 432 38.64 19.93 -6.60
C LEU A 432 39.38 20.35 -7.87
N THR A 433 40.58 20.91 -7.73
CA THR A 433 41.45 21.25 -8.87
C THR A 433 41.71 20.01 -9.74
N GLU A 434 41.98 18.85 -9.15
CA GLU A 434 42.22 17.63 -9.92
C GLU A 434 40.98 17.14 -10.68
N PHE A 435 39.78 17.27 -10.08
CA PHE A 435 38.53 16.97 -10.80
C PHE A 435 38.34 17.90 -12.01
N VAL A 436 38.63 19.19 -11.86
CA VAL A 436 38.53 20.16 -12.96
C VAL A 436 39.60 19.90 -14.02
N ASN A 437 40.84 19.63 -13.62
CA ASN A 437 41.92 19.27 -14.54
C ASN A 437 41.59 18.01 -15.34
N THR A 438 40.98 17.02 -14.70
CA THR A 438 40.58 15.80 -15.38
C THR A 438 39.44 16.06 -16.36
N ALA A 439 38.40 16.81 -15.96
CA ALA A 439 37.32 17.19 -16.86
C ALA A 439 37.82 17.97 -18.09
N ARG A 440 38.84 18.83 -17.91
CA ARG A 440 39.50 19.54 -19.01
C ARG A 440 40.33 18.61 -19.90
N ARG A 441 40.99 17.61 -19.32
CA ARG A 441 41.82 16.64 -20.05
C ARG A 441 40.99 15.65 -20.85
N THR A 442 39.91 15.13 -20.28
CA THR A 442 39.01 14.18 -20.95
C THR A 442 38.07 14.88 -21.92
N ALA A 443 37.74 16.15 -21.66
CA ALA A 443 36.73 16.92 -22.39
C ALA A 443 35.35 16.21 -22.46
N GLU A 444 35.10 15.28 -21.52
CA GLU A 444 33.86 14.53 -21.46
C GLU A 444 32.77 15.29 -20.69
N TYR A 445 31.55 15.25 -21.23
CA TYR A 445 30.40 15.95 -20.65
C TYR A 445 30.12 15.54 -19.20
N ASP A 446 30.17 14.23 -18.93
CA ASP A 446 29.86 13.67 -17.61
C ASP A 446 30.96 14.00 -16.56
N ASP A 447 32.19 14.26 -17.00
CA ASP A 447 33.29 14.70 -16.13
C ASP A 447 33.16 16.18 -15.79
N LEU A 448 32.79 17.03 -16.77
CA LEU A 448 32.45 18.44 -16.53
C LEU A 448 31.26 18.57 -15.58
N LEU A 449 30.22 17.75 -15.77
CA LEU A 449 29.08 17.67 -14.86
C LEU A 449 29.53 17.29 -13.44
N PHE A 450 30.35 16.24 -13.32
CA PHE A 450 30.84 15.79 -12.01
C PHE A 450 31.66 16.89 -11.31
N ALA A 451 32.61 17.51 -12.01
CA ALA A 451 33.43 18.61 -11.46
C ALA A 451 32.57 19.80 -11.03
N THR A 452 31.58 20.19 -11.84
CA THR A 452 30.63 21.27 -11.53
C THR A 452 29.81 20.95 -10.27
N MET A 453 29.28 19.73 -10.16
CA MET A 453 28.53 19.29 -8.99
C MET A 453 29.42 19.20 -7.74
N MET A 454 30.67 18.76 -7.87
CA MET A 454 31.65 18.71 -6.78
C MET A 454 31.97 20.10 -6.24
N SER A 455 32.21 21.06 -7.14
CA SER A 455 32.41 22.47 -6.78
C SER A 455 31.20 23.04 -6.05
N CYS A 456 30.00 22.86 -6.60
CA CYS A 456 28.76 23.27 -5.94
C CYS A 456 28.61 22.63 -4.55
N CYS A 457 28.86 21.31 -4.44
CA CYS A 457 28.74 20.59 -3.18
C CYS A 457 29.69 21.11 -2.11
N PHE A 458 30.90 21.49 -2.51
CA PHE A 458 31.92 22.02 -1.62
C PHE A 458 31.57 23.43 -1.17
N TYR A 459 31.42 24.38 -2.10
CA TYR A 459 31.28 25.80 -1.77
C TYR A 459 29.94 26.17 -1.16
N ALA A 460 28.86 25.47 -1.49
CA ALA A 460 27.59 25.65 -0.79
C ALA A 460 27.42 24.68 0.39
N CYS A 461 28.39 23.81 0.69
CA CYS A 461 28.26 22.79 1.75
C CYS A 461 27.02 21.88 1.58
N HIS A 462 26.65 21.52 0.34
CA HIS A 462 25.47 20.68 0.09
C HIS A 462 25.63 19.28 0.66
N ARG A 463 24.52 18.65 1.05
CA ARG A 463 24.49 17.18 1.14
C ARG A 463 24.47 16.64 -0.28
N LEU A 464 25.26 15.60 -0.58
CA LEU A 464 25.24 14.97 -1.91
C LEU A 464 23.81 14.63 -2.37
N GLY A 465 22.97 14.12 -1.47
CA GLY A 465 21.58 13.76 -1.75
C GLY A 465 20.66 14.91 -2.18
N GLU A 466 21.10 16.17 -2.09
CA GLU A 466 20.38 17.35 -2.58
C GLU A 466 20.58 17.56 -4.10
N LEU A 467 21.69 17.04 -4.66
CA LEU A 467 22.04 17.22 -6.08
C LEU A 467 21.86 15.94 -6.91
N VAL A 468 21.72 14.77 -6.29
CA VAL A 468 21.62 13.48 -6.98
C VAL A 468 20.35 12.71 -6.62
N LYS A 469 19.92 11.89 -7.57
CA LYS A 469 18.87 10.88 -7.38
C LYS A 469 19.38 9.73 -6.49
N LYS A 470 18.53 9.23 -5.59
CA LYS A 470 18.88 8.17 -4.64
C LYS A 470 19.24 6.85 -5.34
N THR A 471 18.38 6.37 -6.25
CA THR A 471 18.60 5.15 -7.05
C THR A 471 18.05 5.34 -8.47
N ALA A 472 18.54 4.55 -9.43
CA ALA A 472 18.05 4.60 -10.81
C ALA A 472 16.57 4.18 -10.92
N LYS A 473 16.16 3.16 -10.13
CA LYS A 473 14.84 2.52 -10.17
C LYS A 473 13.68 3.36 -9.62
N GLU A 474 13.94 4.23 -8.63
CA GLU A 474 12.87 5.07 -8.04
C GLU A 474 12.45 6.18 -9.03
N PRO A 475 11.17 6.54 -9.21
CA PRO A 475 10.81 7.68 -10.06
C PRO A 475 11.35 9.01 -9.49
N PRO A 476 11.74 9.98 -10.35
CA PRO A 476 12.25 11.27 -9.88
C PRO A 476 11.15 12.10 -9.19
N ASP A 477 11.39 12.49 -7.94
CA ASP A 477 10.55 13.47 -7.25
C ASP A 477 10.92 14.88 -7.73
N TRP A 478 10.16 15.39 -8.69
CA TRP A 478 10.36 16.71 -9.29
C TRP A 478 10.25 17.88 -8.30
N ARG A 479 9.67 17.66 -7.11
CA ARG A 479 9.64 18.66 -6.04
C ARG A 479 10.99 18.84 -5.35
N LYS A 480 11.92 17.89 -5.51
CA LYS A 480 13.26 17.89 -4.87
C LYS A 480 14.39 18.20 -5.86
N ILE A 481 14.10 18.28 -7.16
CA ILE A 481 15.10 18.43 -8.21
C ILE A 481 15.35 19.91 -8.50
N ILE A 482 16.60 20.34 -8.43
CA ILE A 482 17.03 21.68 -8.81
C ILE A 482 16.72 21.91 -10.30
N LYS A 483 15.96 22.96 -10.58
CA LYS A 483 15.47 23.26 -11.92
C LYS A 483 16.46 24.16 -12.66
N ARG A 484 16.69 23.89 -13.95
CA ARG A 484 17.51 24.73 -14.85
C ARG A 484 17.00 26.17 -14.88
N SER A 485 15.68 26.37 -14.84
CA SER A 485 15.03 27.68 -14.82
C SER A 485 15.27 28.49 -13.55
N SER A 486 15.67 27.84 -12.45
CA SER A 486 16.00 28.54 -11.20
C SER A 486 17.43 29.10 -11.20
N LEU A 487 18.30 28.61 -12.09
CA LEU A 487 19.67 29.08 -12.20
C LEU A 487 19.72 30.46 -12.86
N LYS A 488 20.29 31.43 -12.13
CA LYS A 488 20.51 32.81 -12.57
C LYS A 488 22.00 33.14 -12.49
N PHE A 489 22.45 33.93 -13.45
CA PHE A 489 23.78 34.52 -13.45
C PHE A 489 23.62 36.04 -13.30
N THR A 490 24.33 36.61 -12.34
CA THR A 490 24.41 38.05 -12.08
C THR A 490 25.90 38.43 -12.17
N PRO A 491 26.29 39.67 -12.49
CA PRO A 491 27.70 40.05 -12.51
C PRO A 491 28.42 39.64 -11.20
N GLY A 492 29.39 38.72 -11.31
CA GLY A 492 30.16 38.19 -10.17
C GLY A 492 29.52 37.03 -9.38
N TYR A 493 28.29 36.60 -9.71
CA TYR A 493 27.58 35.57 -8.95
C TYR A 493 26.81 34.59 -9.85
N ALA A 494 26.70 33.34 -9.41
CA ALA A 494 25.77 32.35 -9.95
C ALA A 494 24.91 31.83 -8.82
N GLY A 495 23.62 31.56 -9.05
CA GLY A 495 22.78 30.99 -8.01
C GLY A 495 21.56 30.25 -8.53
N TYR A 496 21.10 29.27 -7.76
CA TYR A 496 19.91 28.48 -8.08
C TYR A 496 19.06 28.24 -6.83
N HIS A 497 17.78 27.98 -7.05
CA HIS A 497 16.88 27.60 -5.98
C HIS A 497 17.02 26.10 -5.68
N LEU A 498 17.44 25.75 -4.46
CA LEU A 498 17.39 24.38 -3.96
C LEU A 498 15.98 24.10 -3.42
N PRO A 499 15.15 23.26 -4.06
CA PRO A 499 13.74 23.11 -3.67
C PRO A 499 13.49 22.34 -2.36
N TYR A 500 14.49 21.59 -1.89
CA TYR A 500 14.37 20.75 -0.70
C TYR A 500 15.71 20.52 -0.04
N HIS A 501 15.74 20.58 1.29
CA HIS A 501 16.80 20.00 2.10
C HIS A 501 16.20 19.32 3.33
N LYS A 502 16.94 18.41 3.96
CA LYS A 502 16.44 17.61 5.09
C LYS A 502 15.97 18.42 6.31
N ALA A 503 16.37 19.69 6.41
CA ALA A 503 15.97 20.58 7.51
C ALA A 503 14.79 21.50 7.13
N ASP A 504 14.25 21.36 5.92
CA ASP A 504 13.06 22.07 5.43
C ASP A 504 11.90 21.07 5.32
N PRO A 505 11.07 20.95 6.36
CA PRO A 505 9.94 20.04 6.37
C PRO A 505 8.78 20.51 5.47
N PHE A 506 8.78 21.77 5.01
CA PHE A 506 7.66 22.39 4.29
C PHE A 506 7.93 22.62 2.80
N PHE A 507 9.09 22.21 2.29
CA PHE A 507 9.49 22.39 0.88
C PHE A 507 9.50 23.86 0.44
N HIS A 508 9.83 24.79 1.35
CA HIS A 508 10.05 26.19 0.99
C HIS A 508 11.29 26.38 0.09
N GLY A 509 12.26 25.48 0.22
CA GLY A 509 13.53 25.55 -0.48
C GLY A 509 14.45 26.66 0.04
N THR A 510 15.59 26.83 -0.61
CA THR A 510 16.60 27.84 -0.26
C THR A 510 17.33 28.29 -1.50
N ASP A 511 17.47 29.59 -1.69
CA ASP A 511 18.31 30.13 -2.75
C ASP A 511 19.79 30.00 -2.40
N ILE A 512 20.54 29.38 -3.30
CA ILE A 512 21.97 29.16 -3.17
C ILE A 512 22.68 30.13 -4.07
N LEU A 513 23.59 30.92 -3.49
CA LEU A 513 24.41 31.88 -4.21
C LEU A 513 25.89 31.47 -4.11
N PHE A 514 26.55 31.49 -5.24
CA PHE A 514 27.98 31.24 -5.39
C PHE A 514 28.68 32.53 -5.80
N THR A 515 29.80 32.80 -5.16
CA THR A 515 30.77 33.82 -5.58
C THR A 515 31.91 33.15 -6.34
N HIS A 516 32.68 33.94 -7.08
CA HIS A 516 33.94 33.47 -7.66
C HIS A 516 34.88 32.91 -6.58
N GLN A 517 35.60 31.86 -6.94
CA GLN A 517 36.57 31.16 -6.08
C GLN A 517 37.82 30.87 -6.90
N GLU A 518 39.00 30.96 -6.28
CA GLU A 518 40.28 30.73 -6.98
C GLU A 518 40.43 29.27 -7.46
N CYS A 519 39.88 28.34 -6.69
CA CYS A 519 39.93 26.91 -6.99
C CYS A 519 38.55 26.43 -7.45
N ALA A 520 38.53 25.66 -8.54
CA ALA A 520 37.33 25.00 -9.06
C ALA A 520 36.08 25.91 -9.02
N ASP A 521 36.21 27.09 -9.61
CA ASP A 521 35.24 28.17 -9.48
C ASP A 521 33.80 27.72 -9.84
N PRO A 522 32.87 27.71 -8.87
CA PRO A 522 31.49 27.28 -9.11
C PRO A 522 30.79 28.16 -10.15
N VAL A 523 31.11 29.47 -10.23
CA VAL A 523 30.47 30.39 -11.18
C VAL A 523 30.88 30.04 -12.60
N LEU A 524 32.19 29.90 -12.85
CA LEU A 524 32.71 29.56 -14.18
C LEU A 524 32.31 28.15 -14.60
N LEU A 525 32.39 27.17 -13.69
CA LEU A 525 31.99 25.79 -13.99
C LEU A 525 30.50 25.70 -14.30
N LEU A 526 29.63 26.40 -13.56
CA LEU A 526 28.21 26.46 -13.89
C LEU A 526 27.97 27.11 -15.25
N GLN A 527 28.68 28.18 -15.60
CA GLN A 527 28.56 28.81 -16.92
C GLN A 527 28.99 27.87 -18.05
N GLU A 528 30.12 27.19 -17.91
CA GLU A 528 30.65 26.24 -18.90
C GLU A 528 29.73 25.03 -19.05
N TYR A 529 29.36 24.42 -17.93
CA TYR A 529 28.46 23.28 -17.91
C TYR A 529 27.11 23.61 -18.54
N VAL A 530 26.51 24.75 -18.20
CA VAL A 530 25.19 25.13 -18.70
C VAL A 530 25.20 25.39 -20.20
N LYS A 531 26.26 26.00 -20.75
CA LYS A 531 26.41 26.15 -22.21
C LYS A 531 26.40 24.80 -22.91
N SER A 532 27.16 23.84 -22.40
CA SER A 532 27.21 22.47 -22.95
C SER A 532 25.88 21.74 -22.76
N ARG A 533 25.31 21.81 -21.56
CA ARG A 533 24.05 21.17 -21.17
C ARG A 533 22.86 21.69 -21.97
N ASP A 534 22.74 23.00 -22.18
CA ASP A 534 21.65 23.58 -22.96
C ASP A 534 21.80 23.22 -24.45
N LYS A 535 23.04 23.09 -24.96
CA LYS A 535 23.31 22.56 -26.32
C LYS A 535 22.84 21.11 -26.49
N PHE A 536 23.11 20.22 -25.53
CA PHE A 536 22.74 18.80 -25.61
C PHE A 536 21.29 18.49 -25.24
N HIS A 537 20.71 19.25 -24.30
CA HIS A 537 19.43 18.88 -23.66
C HIS A 537 18.33 19.93 -23.77
N GLY A 538 18.61 21.11 -24.33
CA GLY A 538 17.63 22.17 -24.54
C GLY A 538 16.80 22.48 -23.28
N LEU A 539 15.47 22.44 -23.42
CA LEU A 539 14.51 22.84 -22.39
C LEU A 539 14.24 21.79 -21.29
N ARG A 540 15.08 20.74 -21.14
CA ARG A 540 14.91 19.78 -20.04
C ARG A 540 14.89 20.51 -18.69
N ARG A 541 14.03 20.07 -17.77
CA ARG A 541 13.76 20.81 -16.52
C ARG A 541 14.90 20.74 -15.50
N ALA A 542 15.58 19.60 -15.40
CA ALA A 542 16.64 19.39 -14.41
C ALA A 542 17.90 20.19 -14.74
N LEU A 543 18.49 20.85 -13.73
CA LEU A 543 19.76 21.54 -13.89
C LEU A 543 20.90 20.54 -14.15
N PHE A 544 21.10 19.60 -13.23
CA PHE A 544 22.12 18.56 -13.34
C PHE A 544 21.57 17.32 -14.04
N ILE A 545 22.08 17.05 -15.23
CA ILE A 545 21.65 15.97 -16.12
C ILE A 545 22.87 15.38 -16.83
N LYS A 546 22.96 14.05 -16.90
CA LYS A 546 24.03 13.31 -17.61
C LYS A 546 23.86 13.40 -19.12
N ARG A 547 24.91 13.04 -19.87
CA ARG A 547 24.91 13.06 -21.35
C ARG A 547 23.79 12.22 -21.96
N ASP A 548 23.42 11.11 -21.33
CA ASP A 548 22.32 10.24 -21.74
C ASP A 548 20.91 10.81 -21.41
N GLY A 549 20.85 11.98 -20.78
CA GLY A 549 19.61 12.63 -20.38
C GLY A 549 19.01 12.12 -19.08
N SER A 550 19.64 11.16 -18.40
CA SER A 550 19.21 10.68 -17.09
C SER A 550 19.80 11.53 -15.96
N LEU A 551 19.16 11.49 -14.78
CA LEU A 551 19.64 12.22 -13.61
C LEU A 551 20.85 11.51 -12.98
N PRO A 552 21.87 12.26 -12.52
CA PRO A 552 22.97 11.72 -11.73
C PRO A 552 22.44 10.94 -10.53
N THR A 553 22.91 9.70 -10.35
CA THR A 553 22.57 8.88 -9.17
C THR A 553 23.69 8.92 -8.13
N ARG A 554 23.39 8.57 -6.87
CA ARG A 554 24.42 8.39 -5.84
C ARG A 554 25.51 7.39 -6.24
N SER A 555 25.14 6.33 -6.97
CA SER A 555 26.08 5.31 -7.44
C SER A 555 27.03 5.88 -8.48
N TRP A 556 26.47 6.53 -9.52
CA TRP A 556 27.25 7.20 -10.56
C TRP A 556 28.23 8.22 -9.97
N PHE A 557 27.75 9.06 -9.05
CA PHE A 557 28.58 10.10 -8.43
C PHE A 557 29.72 9.50 -7.61
N LYS A 558 29.43 8.45 -6.83
CA LYS A 558 30.46 7.75 -6.05
C LYS A 558 31.48 7.04 -6.94
N SER A 559 31.04 6.45 -8.05
CA SER A 559 31.93 5.81 -9.02
C SER A 559 32.91 6.83 -9.62
N LYS A 560 32.44 8.02 -10.00
CA LYS A 560 33.31 9.12 -10.44
C LYS A 560 34.25 9.59 -9.34
N LEU A 561 33.77 9.76 -8.10
CA LEU A 561 34.60 10.17 -6.97
C LEU A 561 35.70 9.15 -6.66
N PHE A 562 35.36 7.86 -6.59
CA PHE A 562 36.31 6.80 -6.23
C PHE A 562 37.31 6.45 -7.34
N ALA A 563 37.15 7.00 -8.53
CA ALA A 563 38.19 6.95 -9.56
C ALA A 563 39.43 7.79 -9.18
N PHE A 564 39.30 8.74 -8.25
CA PHE A 564 40.37 9.66 -7.86
C PHE A 564 40.79 9.55 -6.40
N VAL A 565 39.86 9.18 -5.53
CA VAL A 565 40.11 9.10 -4.09
C VAL A 565 39.69 7.75 -3.55
N ASP A 566 40.33 7.31 -2.47
CA ASP A 566 40.00 6.05 -1.82
C ASP A 566 38.63 6.10 -1.09
N HIS A 567 38.27 4.96 -0.49
CA HIS A 567 37.04 4.84 0.27
C HIS A 567 37.04 5.55 1.64
N SER A 568 38.12 6.22 2.04
CA SER A 568 38.10 7.14 3.18
C SER A 568 37.28 8.40 2.89
N PHE A 569 37.00 8.69 1.61
CA PHE A 569 36.10 9.74 1.16
C PHE A 569 34.69 9.22 0.88
N GLY A 570 33.74 10.14 0.64
CA GLY A 570 32.39 9.79 0.23
C GLY A 570 31.45 10.99 0.11
N GLY A 571 30.14 10.74 0.07
CA GLY A 571 29.13 11.78 -0.18
C GLY A 571 29.00 12.88 0.90
N HIS A 572 29.70 12.75 2.03
CA HIS A 572 29.79 13.80 3.05
C HIS A 572 31.10 14.59 2.99
N SER A 573 32.10 14.13 2.22
CA SER A 573 33.44 14.71 2.19
C SER A 573 33.47 16.12 1.60
N ALA A 574 32.66 16.41 0.58
CA ALA A 574 32.55 17.78 0.02
C ALA A 574 31.97 18.76 1.04
N ARG A 575 30.90 18.36 1.72
CA ARG A 575 30.27 19.16 2.79
C ARG A 575 31.19 19.40 3.98
N ALA A 576 31.94 18.37 4.40
CA ALA A 576 32.95 18.50 5.46
C ALA A 576 34.12 19.39 5.01
N GLY A 577 34.54 19.24 3.76
CA GLY A 577 35.58 20.04 3.13
C GLY A 577 35.23 21.52 3.09
N GLY A 578 34.05 21.87 2.59
CA GLY A 578 33.58 23.26 2.54
C GLY A 578 33.49 23.90 3.93
N ALA A 579 32.94 23.18 4.90
CA ALA A 579 32.87 23.66 6.29
C ALA A 579 34.27 23.90 6.88
N THR A 580 35.21 22.98 6.63
CA THR A 580 36.59 23.09 7.11
C THR A 580 37.32 24.23 6.41
N TYR A 581 37.12 24.41 5.11
CA TYR A 581 37.71 25.49 4.31
C TYR A 581 37.25 26.87 4.78
N TYR A 582 35.94 27.08 4.99
CA TYR A 582 35.48 28.36 5.51
C TYR A 582 35.93 28.61 6.95
N ALA A 583 36.03 27.56 7.76
CA ALA A 583 36.58 27.67 9.12
C ALA A 583 38.06 28.06 9.10
N SER A 584 38.86 27.51 8.17
CA SER A 584 40.29 27.86 8.03
C SER A 584 40.49 29.28 7.52
N LEU A 585 39.52 29.85 6.80
CA LEU A 585 39.48 31.26 6.41
C LEU A 585 39.02 32.19 7.55
N GLY A 586 38.65 31.66 8.72
CA GLY A 586 38.18 32.44 9.86
C GLY A 586 36.75 32.96 9.73
N ILE A 587 35.94 32.43 8.81
CA ILE A 587 34.52 32.80 8.68
C ILE A 587 33.76 32.41 9.95
N SER A 588 32.81 33.24 10.36
CA SER A 588 32.04 33.00 11.59
C SER A 588 31.21 31.71 11.49
N GLU A 589 31.06 31.06 12.64
CA GLU A 589 30.29 29.83 12.77
C GLU A 589 28.85 29.97 12.27
N ASP A 590 28.21 31.12 12.51
CA ASP A 590 26.82 31.37 12.11
C ASP A 590 26.66 31.44 10.58
N ILE A 591 27.62 32.04 9.88
CA ILE A 591 27.62 32.08 8.41
C ILE A 591 27.83 30.66 7.85
N ILE A 592 28.76 29.90 8.41
CA ILE A 592 29.01 28.52 7.97
C ILE A 592 27.76 27.65 8.21
N LYS A 593 27.11 27.81 9.38
CA LYS A 593 25.84 27.14 9.71
C LYS A 593 24.75 27.45 8.70
N ALA A 594 24.59 28.73 8.34
CA ALA A 594 23.62 29.19 7.35
C ALA A 594 23.93 28.60 5.96
N LEU A 595 25.18 28.67 5.48
CA LEU A 595 25.61 28.14 4.18
C LEU A 595 25.27 26.64 4.04
N GLY A 596 25.64 25.83 5.04
CA GLY A 596 25.33 24.41 4.99
C GLY A 596 23.91 24.05 5.44
N ARG A 597 23.08 25.00 5.86
CA ARG A 597 21.72 24.73 6.38
C ARG A 597 21.74 23.72 7.54
N TRP A 598 22.55 24.01 8.55
CA TRP A 598 22.60 23.25 9.81
C TRP A 598 21.71 23.92 10.87
N SER A 599 20.80 23.16 11.48
CA SER A 599 19.87 23.66 12.50
C SER A 599 20.40 23.59 13.94
N SER A 600 21.64 23.12 14.18
CA SER A 600 22.22 22.95 15.53
C SER A 600 23.75 22.75 15.52
N ALA A 601 24.33 22.39 16.67
CA ALA A 601 25.74 22.01 16.86
C ALA A 601 26.26 20.88 15.94
N ALA A 602 25.43 20.29 15.08
CA ALA A 602 25.80 19.27 14.11
C ALA A 602 26.97 19.66 13.18
N TRP A 603 27.20 20.96 12.95
CA TRP A 603 28.34 21.44 12.15
C TRP A 603 29.71 21.12 12.79
N THR A 604 29.81 21.07 14.13
CA THR A 604 31.04 20.69 14.88
C THR A 604 31.56 19.29 14.53
N THR A 605 30.67 18.42 14.02
CA THR A 605 31.06 17.08 13.55
C THR A 605 31.81 17.11 12.22
N TYR A 606 31.67 18.21 11.46
CA TYR A 606 32.21 18.39 10.11
C TYR A 606 33.48 19.24 10.04
N VAL A 607 33.87 19.92 11.12
CA VAL A 607 35.16 20.61 11.21
C VAL A 607 36.20 19.63 11.74
N HIS A 608 37.19 19.32 10.90
CA HIS A 608 38.22 18.32 11.18
C HIS A 608 39.56 18.91 11.67
N GLU A 609 39.61 20.22 11.95
CA GLU A 609 40.83 20.87 12.44
C GLU A 609 40.96 20.77 13.95
N ASN A 610 42.19 20.45 14.40
CA ASN A 610 42.56 20.49 15.81
C ASN A 610 42.31 21.90 16.37
N PRO A 611 41.66 22.07 17.53
CA PRO A 611 41.42 23.36 18.16
C PRO A 611 42.67 24.24 18.23
N CYS A 612 43.85 23.66 18.47
CA CYS A 612 45.13 24.37 18.51
C CYS A 612 45.53 24.96 17.15
N VAL A 613 45.19 24.29 16.04
CA VAL A 613 45.45 24.79 14.67
C VAL A 613 44.51 25.94 14.34
N ARG A 614 43.21 25.82 14.68
CA ARG A 614 42.24 26.93 14.55
C ARG A 614 42.65 28.14 15.39
N MET A 615 43.08 27.89 16.63
CA MET A 615 43.59 28.94 17.51
C MET A 615 44.82 29.62 16.92
N ALA A 616 45.79 28.85 16.39
CA ALA A 616 46.98 29.41 15.76
C ALA A 616 46.65 30.26 14.52
N LEU A 617 45.70 29.82 13.67
CA LEU A 617 45.24 30.59 12.51
C LEU A 617 44.51 31.88 12.92
N GLN A 618 43.64 31.81 13.93
CA GLN A 618 42.95 33.00 14.46
C GLN A 618 43.93 33.98 15.11
N LEU A 619 44.91 33.49 15.88
CA LEU A 619 45.97 34.31 16.46
C LEU A 619 46.86 34.93 15.39
N ALA A 620 47.17 34.22 14.30
CA ALA A 620 47.93 34.76 13.17
C ALA A 620 47.16 35.84 12.41
N ALA A 621 45.85 35.70 12.25
CA ALA A 621 44.99 36.73 11.64
C ALA A 621 44.84 37.97 12.52
N LEU A 622 44.75 37.79 13.85
CA LEU A 622 44.73 38.89 14.82
C LEU A 622 46.08 39.62 14.86
N LYS A 623 47.19 38.90 14.81
CA LYS A 623 48.55 39.47 14.75
C LYS A 623 48.90 40.19 13.43
N LYS A 624 48.13 40.00 12.37
CA LYS A 624 48.25 40.76 11.11
C LYS A 624 47.42 42.05 11.11
N ARG A 625 46.56 42.25 12.11
CA ARG A 625 45.72 43.44 12.28
C ARG A 625 46.23 44.39 13.38
N CYS A 626 47.13 43.91 14.23
CA CYS A 626 48.07 44.75 14.98
C CYS A 626 49.31 44.97 14.12
#